data_AF-A0A1I2RZN1-F1
#
_entry.id   AF-A0A1I2RZN1-F1
#
_cell.length_a   1.000
_cell.length_b   1.000
_cell.length_c   1.000
_cell.angle_alpha   90.00
_cell.angle_beta   90.00
_cell.angle_gamma   90.00
#
_symmetry.space_group_name_H-M   'P 1'
#
loop_
_entity.id
_entity.type
_entity.pdbx_description
1 polymer ?
#
loop_
_entity_poly.entity_id
_entity_poly.type
_entity_poly.pdbx_seq_one_letter_code
_entity_poly.pdbx_strand_id
1 'polypeptide(L)'
;MSTFDNPEAMTIKPIGLPHPRTGRKVLYVCQQTTESIEGLTGEESDAVLEALFDHIYADDKQYAHHWRERDLVIWDNISIQHARPNVAVEGPARTLRKTLRPMPSSAVKSPNYGKIAADAGA
;
A
#
# COMPACT_ATOMS: atom_id res chain seq x y z
N MET A 1 -2.39 -11.03 -20.39
CA MET A 1 -3.24 -10.56 -19.27
C MET A 1 -2.38 -10.63 -18.03
N SER A 2 -2.03 -9.48 -17.46
CA SER A 2 -1.19 -9.44 -16.27
C SER A 2 -1.95 -10.09 -15.11
N THR A 3 -1.26 -10.73 -14.18
CA THR A 3 -1.89 -11.26 -12.95
C THR A 3 -2.58 -10.17 -12.13
N PHE A 4 -2.26 -8.90 -12.39
CA PHE A 4 -2.88 -7.72 -11.80
C PHE A 4 -4.23 -7.35 -12.44
N ASP A 5 -4.52 -7.81 -13.66
CA ASP A 5 -5.78 -7.52 -14.38
C ASP A 5 -6.83 -8.62 -14.15
N ASN A 6 -6.66 -9.45 -13.10
CA ASN A 6 -7.61 -10.50 -12.78
C ASN A 6 -8.71 -9.94 -11.88
N PRO A 7 -9.95 -9.73 -12.38
CA PRO A 7 -11.03 -9.19 -11.57
C PRO A 7 -11.38 -10.08 -10.37
N GLU A 8 -11.14 -11.40 -10.44
CA GLU A 8 -11.35 -12.30 -9.30
C GLU A 8 -10.36 -12.08 -8.13
N ALA A 9 -9.26 -11.36 -8.37
CA ALA A 9 -8.28 -11.01 -7.36
C ALA A 9 -8.55 -9.62 -6.73
N MET A 10 -9.47 -8.83 -7.30
CA MET A 10 -9.76 -7.49 -6.81
C MET A 10 -10.62 -7.52 -5.54
N THR A 11 -10.27 -6.69 -4.57
CA THR A 11 -10.99 -6.59 -3.30
C THR A 11 -11.21 -5.14 -2.94
N ILE A 12 -12.43 -4.80 -2.57
CA ILE A 12 -12.81 -3.47 -2.09
C ILE A 12 -12.31 -3.31 -0.65
N LYS A 13 -11.54 -2.25 -0.42
CA LYS A 13 -10.96 -1.90 0.87
C LYS A 13 -11.35 -0.46 1.23
N PRO A 14 -11.62 -0.16 2.51
CA PRO A 14 -11.77 1.23 2.94
C PRO A 14 -10.48 2.01 2.73
N ILE A 15 -10.60 3.22 2.19
CA ILE A 15 -9.48 4.17 2.03
C ILE A 15 -8.90 4.56 3.39
N GLY A 16 -9.73 4.63 4.43
CA GLY A 16 -9.31 4.92 5.80
C GLY A 16 -9.50 3.71 6.72
N LEU A 17 -8.41 3.18 7.28
CA LEU A 17 -8.46 2.06 8.21
C LEU A 17 -7.92 2.48 9.60
N PRO A 18 -8.58 2.09 10.71
CA PRO A 18 -8.05 2.32 12.03
C PRO A 18 -6.87 1.38 12.29
N HIS A 19 -5.76 1.94 12.78
CA HIS A 19 -4.59 1.16 13.14
C HIS A 19 -4.91 0.23 14.32
N PRO A 20 -4.68 -1.09 14.23
CA PRO A 20 -5.19 -2.08 15.20
C PRO A 20 -4.63 -1.91 16.61
N ARG A 21 -3.46 -1.25 16.75
CA ARG A 21 -2.81 -1.02 18.05
C ARG A 21 -3.04 0.38 18.61
N THR A 22 -3.23 1.39 17.76
CA THR A 22 -3.23 2.81 18.18
C THR A 22 -4.55 3.52 17.91
N GLY A 23 -5.46 2.91 17.14
CA GLY A 23 -6.73 3.50 16.73
C GLY A 23 -6.61 4.67 15.74
N ARG A 24 -5.39 5.15 15.45
CA ARG A 24 -5.15 6.24 14.49
C ARG A 24 -5.60 5.80 13.10
N LYS A 25 -6.26 6.70 12.36
CA LYS A 25 -6.63 6.43 10.97
C LYS A 25 -5.37 6.40 10.10
N VAL A 26 -5.29 5.36 9.27
CA VAL A 26 -4.25 5.16 8.26
C VAL A 26 -4.90 5.26 6.89
N LEU A 27 -4.24 5.92 5.96
CA LEU A 27 -4.64 5.94 4.56
C LEU A 27 -4.18 4.65 3.88
N TYR A 28 -5.14 3.81 3.48
CA TYR A 28 -4.91 2.51 2.85
C TYR A 28 -5.14 2.62 1.34
N VAL A 29 -4.22 3.31 0.68
CA VAL A 29 -4.13 3.42 -0.78
C VAL A 29 -2.68 3.21 -1.19
N CYS A 30 -2.42 2.74 -2.41
CA CYS A 30 -1.08 2.58 -2.96
C CYS A 30 -1.14 2.66 -4.48
N GLN A 31 -0.34 3.50 -5.10
CA GLN A 31 -0.35 3.71 -6.56
C GLN A 31 -0.10 2.42 -7.36
N GLN A 32 0.57 1.42 -6.76
CA GLN A 32 0.83 0.15 -7.43
C GLN A 32 -0.33 -0.86 -7.37
N THR A 33 -1.31 -0.67 -6.49
CA THR A 33 -2.34 -1.69 -6.21
C THR A 33 -3.76 -1.14 -6.10
N THR A 34 -3.92 0.17 -5.98
CA THR A 34 -5.22 0.84 -5.90
C THR A 34 -5.60 1.30 -7.29
N GLU A 35 -6.68 0.73 -7.83
CA GLU A 35 -7.16 1.02 -9.18
C GLU A 35 -8.21 2.13 -9.20
N SER A 36 -9.24 2.02 -8.38
CA SER A 36 -10.37 2.95 -8.39
C SER A 36 -11.04 3.10 -7.03
N ILE A 37 -11.87 4.14 -6.91
CA ILE A 37 -12.69 4.42 -5.74
C ILE A 37 -14.16 4.09 -6.06
N GLU A 38 -14.72 3.15 -5.30
CA GLU A 38 -16.12 2.76 -5.44
C GLU A 38 -17.06 3.96 -5.22
N GLY A 39 -18.02 4.13 -6.13
CA GLY A 39 -19.05 5.18 -6.07
C GLY A 39 -18.66 6.50 -6.73
N LEU A 40 -17.46 6.60 -7.30
CA LEU A 40 -17.04 7.72 -8.14
C LEU A 40 -16.98 7.31 -9.62
N THR A 41 -17.10 8.27 -10.52
CA THR A 41 -16.73 8.06 -11.93
C THR A 41 -15.23 7.84 -12.05
N GLY A 42 -14.76 7.30 -13.18
CA GLY A 42 -13.33 7.10 -13.43
C GLY A 42 -12.52 8.38 -13.28
N GLU A 43 -12.96 9.48 -13.90
CA GLU A 43 -12.29 10.78 -13.82
C GLU A 43 -12.25 11.35 -12.39
N GLU A 44 -13.36 11.24 -11.64
CA GLU A 44 -13.41 11.67 -10.24
C GLU A 44 -12.51 10.81 -9.34
N SER A 45 -12.51 9.50 -9.57
CA SER A 45 -11.64 8.54 -8.86
C SER A 45 -10.18 8.89 -9.09
N ASP A 46 -9.77 9.10 -10.34
CA ASP A 46 -8.40 9.41 -10.72
C ASP A 46 -7.94 10.72 -10.07
N ALA A 47 -8.76 11.77 -10.13
CA ALA A 47 -8.45 13.06 -9.52
C ALA A 47 -8.27 12.97 -7.99
N VAL A 48 -9.09 12.17 -7.31
CA VAL A 48 -8.96 11.96 -5.86
C VAL A 48 -7.73 11.12 -5.54
N LEU A 49 -7.47 10.05 -6.30
CA LEU A 49 -6.30 9.21 -6.10
C LEU A 49 -5.00 9.99 -6.32
N GLU A 50 -4.94 10.82 -7.36
CA GLU A 50 -3.81 11.71 -7.62
C GLU A 50 -3.53 12.65 -6.42
N ALA A 51 -4.56 13.32 -5.90
CA ALA A 51 -4.41 14.18 -4.73
C ALA A 51 -3.95 13.41 -3.47
N LEU A 52 -4.40 12.16 -3.29
CA LEU A 52 -3.95 11.31 -2.20
C LEU A 52 -2.49 10.88 -2.38
N PHE A 53 -2.08 10.55 -3.61
CA PHE A 53 -0.71 10.19 -3.95
C PHE A 53 0.25 11.36 -3.75
N ASP A 54 -0.12 12.56 -4.20
CA ASP A 54 0.62 13.80 -3.95
C ASP A 54 0.82 14.03 -2.45
N HIS A 55 -0.23 13.80 -1.65
CA HIS A 55 -0.13 13.97 -0.21
C HIS A 55 0.84 12.98 0.44
N ILE A 56 0.74 11.69 0.15
CA ILE A 56 1.54 10.64 0.80
C ILE A 56 2.98 10.56 0.28
N TYR A 57 3.24 11.02 -0.95
CA TYR A 57 4.56 11.02 -1.57
C TYR A 57 5.26 12.39 -1.47
N ALA A 58 4.67 13.38 -0.80
CA ALA A 58 5.36 14.62 -0.49
C ALA A 58 6.68 14.38 0.27
N ASP A 59 7.72 15.16 -0.06
CA ASP A 59 9.08 14.98 0.48
C ASP A 59 9.14 15.02 2.01
N ASP A 60 8.25 15.78 2.66
CA ASP A 60 8.15 15.90 4.12
C ASP A 60 7.62 14.64 4.82
N LYS A 61 7.06 13.68 4.07
CA LYS A 61 6.56 12.38 4.55
C LYS A 61 7.44 11.22 4.15
N GLN A 62 8.54 11.48 3.45
CA GLN A 62 9.49 10.45 3.04
C GLN A 62 10.64 10.33 4.04
N TYR A 63 11.04 9.08 4.30
CA TYR A 63 12.27 8.77 4.99
C TYR A 63 13.15 7.89 4.11
N ALA A 64 14.33 8.40 3.75
CA ALA A 64 15.32 7.67 2.98
C ALA A 64 16.42 7.12 3.90
N HIS A 65 16.53 5.79 3.98
CA HIS A 65 17.58 5.14 4.74
C HIS A 65 18.78 4.78 3.86
N HIS A 66 19.93 5.38 4.15
CA HIS A 66 21.22 5.03 3.54
C HIS A 66 21.86 3.88 4.31
N TRP A 67 21.68 2.67 3.78
CA TRP A 67 22.14 1.43 4.41
C TRP A 67 23.64 1.38 4.61
N ARG A 68 24.05 0.93 5.79
CA ARG A 68 25.40 0.48 6.11
C ARG A 68 25.36 -0.97 6.54
N GLU A 69 26.53 -1.62 6.50
CA GLU A 69 26.62 -2.98 7.00
C GLU A 69 26.16 -3.03 8.46
N ARG A 70 25.33 -4.05 8.76
CA ARG A 70 24.80 -4.32 10.10
C ARG A 70 23.72 -3.33 10.58
N ASP A 71 23.25 -2.43 9.73
CA ASP A 71 22.06 -1.63 10.05
C ASP A 71 20.81 -2.50 10.18
N LEU A 72 19.97 -2.16 11.15
CA LEU A 72 18.66 -2.76 11.37
C LEU A 72 17.60 -1.66 11.35
N VAL A 73 16.66 -1.77 10.40
CA VAL A 73 15.48 -0.92 10.35
C VAL A 73 14.26 -1.75 10.73
N ILE A 74 13.48 -1.22 11.66
CA ILE A 74 12.18 -1.76 12.06
C ILE A 74 11.13 -0.70 11.72
N TRP A 75 10.08 -1.10 11.02
CA TRP A 75 8.98 -0.20 10.68
C TRP A 75 7.63 -0.88 10.91
N ASP A 76 6.59 -0.05 11.03
CA ASP A 76 5.21 -0.48 11.10
C ASP A 76 4.62 -0.60 9.69
N ASN A 77 4.50 -1.83 9.19
CA ASN A 77 4.02 -2.09 7.83
C ASN A 77 2.51 -1.82 7.65
N ILE A 78 1.79 -1.45 8.71
CA ILE A 78 0.38 -1.06 8.61
C ILE A 78 0.29 0.42 8.22
N SER A 79 1.16 1.26 8.78
CA SER A 79 1.02 2.72 8.67
C SER A 79 1.93 3.37 7.63
N ILE A 80 2.80 2.62 6.95
CA ILE A 80 3.72 3.17 5.95
C ILE A 80 3.70 2.39 4.64
N GLN A 81 4.09 3.07 3.56
CA GLN A 81 4.53 2.46 2.31
C GLN A 81 6.06 2.44 2.25
N HIS A 82 6.62 1.52 1.48
CA HIS A 82 8.06 1.46 1.27
C HIS A 82 8.37 1.07 -0.17
N ALA A 83 9.38 1.73 -0.73
CA ALA A 83 9.93 1.43 -2.04
C ALA A 83 11.45 1.27 -1.95
N ARG A 84 12.04 0.70 -3.00
CA ARG A 84 13.49 0.73 -3.21
C ARG A 84 13.77 1.61 -4.43
N PRO A 85 14.90 2.34 -4.45
CA PRO A 85 15.35 2.99 -5.67
C PRO A 85 15.69 1.93 -6.75
N ASN A 86 15.80 2.39 -8.00
CA ASN A 86 16.23 1.56 -9.11
C ASN A 86 17.60 0.93 -8.83
N VAL A 87 17.73 -0.35 -9.17
CA VAL A 87 18.96 -1.13 -8.98
C VAL A 87 19.62 -1.30 -10.34
N ALA A 88 20.87 -0.86 -10.48
CA ALA A 88 21.66 -1.08 -11.69
C ALA A 88 22.04 -2.57 -11.80
N VAL A 89 21.95 -3.12 -13.02
CA VAL A 89 22.29 -4.54 -13.29
C VAL A 89 23.75 -4.84 -12.97
N GLU A 90 24.65 -3.88 -13.23
CA GLU A 90 26.09 -3.98 -12.93
C GLU A 90 26.47 -3.39 -11.56
N GLY A 91 25.47 -3.07 -10.72
CA GLY A 91 25.69 -2.49 -9.40
C GLY A 91 26.24 -3.48 -8.37
N PRO A 92 26.71 -2.97 -7.22
CA PRO A 92 27.18 -3.82 -6.14
C PRO A 92 26.06 -4.73 -5.63
N ALA A 93 26.40 -6.00 -5.34
CA ALA A 93 25.47 -6.94 -4.76
C ALA A 93 24.99 -6.43 -3.39
N ARG A 94 23.66 -6.48 -3.18
CA ARG A 94 23.02 -6.06 -1.93
C ARG A 94 22.13 -7.17 -1.40
N THR A 95 22.48 -7.71 -0.24
CA THR A 95 21.71 -8.75 0.44
C THR A 95 21.06 -8.19 1.70
N LEU A 96 19.73 -8.28 1.78
CA LEU A 96 18.97 -7.95 2.98
C LEU A 96 18.20 -9.17 3.46
N ARG A 97 18.03 -9.29 4.77
CA ARG A 97 17.13 -10.26 5.39
C ARG A 97 15.92 -9.54 5.96
N LYS A 98 14.73 -9.92 5.49
CA LYS A 98 13.45 -9.40 6.02
C LYS A 98 12.80 -10.47 6.89
N THR A 99 12.30 -10.06 8.06
CA THR A 99 11.47 -10.90 8.92
C THR A 99 10.16 -10.18 9.16
N LEU A 100 9.06 -10.87 8.90
CA LEU A 100 7.72 -10.36 9.13
C LEU A 100 7.24 -10.87 10.49
N ARG A 101 6.77 -9.95 11.33
CA ARG A 101 6.01 -10.33 12.52
C ARG A 101 4.57 -10.65 12.09
N PRO A 102 3.93 -11.69 12.66
CA PRO A 102 2.50 -11.87 12.54
C PRO A 102 1.73 -10.60 12.94
N MET A 103 0.60 -10.38 12.28
CA MET A 103 -0.27 -9.23 12.56
C MET A 103 -0.68 -9.22 14.04
N PRO A 104 -0.67 -8.05 14.70
CA PRO A 104 -1.16 -7.95 16.06
C PRO A 104 -2.66 -8.23 16.11
N SER A 105 -3.14 -8.77 17.23
CA SER A 105 -4.58 -8.81 17.51
C SER A 105 -5.14 -7.39 17.49
N SER A 106 -6.24 -7.18 16.76
CA SER A 106 -6.90 -5.88 16.64
C SER A 106 -8.01 -5.76 17.68
N ALA A 107 -8.01 -4.65 18.44
CA ALA A 107 -9.17 -4.27 19.24
C ALA A 107 -10.32 -3.71 18.39
N VAL A 108 -10.02 -3.32 17.14
CA VAL A 108 -10.99 -2.78 16.20
C VAL A 108 -11.48 -3.89 15.28
N LYS A 109 -12.80 -4.05 15.17
CA LYS A 109 -13.43 -5.02 14.28
C LYS A 109 -13.01 -4.74 12.84
N SER A 110 -12.41 -5.73 12.18
CA SER A 110 -12.05 -5.62 10.76
C SER A 110 -13.27 -5.25 9.93
N PRO A 111 -13.19 -4.25 9.03
CA PRO A 111 -14.25 -3.99 8.06
C PRO A 111 -14.50 -5.22 7.21
N ASN A 112 -15.77 -5.48 6.88
CA ASN A 112 -16.08 -6.52 5.90
C ASN A 112 -15.63 -6.02 4.52
N TYR A 113 -14.81 -6.81 3.83
CA TYR A 113 -14.27 -6.43 2.53
C TYR A 113 -15.15 -7.04 1.44
N GLY A 114 -15.70 -6.20 0.57
CA GLY A 114 -16.40 -6.66 -0.63
C GLY A 114 -15.41 -7.30 -1.59
N LYS A 115 -15.76 -8.45 -2.17
CA LYS A 115 -15.10 -8.91 -3.40
C LYS A 115 -15.80 -8.23 -4.57
N ILE A 116 -15.02 -7.80 -5.56
CA ILE A 116 -15.63 -7.41 -6.83
C ILE A 116 -16.03 -8.72 -7.51
N ALA A 117 -17.32 -8.88 -7.81
CA ALA A 117 -17.76 -10.00 -8.64
C ALA A 117 -17.14 -9.85 -10.02
N ALA A 118 -16.72 -10.95 -10.63
CA ALA A 118 -16.32 -10.97 -12.03
C ALA A 118 -17.56 -10.78 -12.92
N ASP A 119 -18.19 -9.62 -12.82
CA ASP A 119 -19.24 -9.22 -13.72
C ASP A 119 -18.54 -8.76 -14.99
N ALA A 120 -18.39 -9.71 -15.91
CA ALA A 120 -18.00 -9.48 -17.28
C ALA A 120 -18.90 -8.39 -17.91
N GLY A 121 -18.37 -7.18 -18.06
CA GLY A 121 -18.76 -6.24 -19.11
C GLY A 121 -17.71 -6.33 -20.21
N ALA A 122 -18.07 -6.77 -21.42
CA ALA A 122 -18.75 -6.00 -22.48
C ALA A 122 -17.83 -4.95 -23.11
#